data_AF-A0A7T7MAP0-F1
#
_entry.id   AF-A0A7T7MAP0-F1
#
_cell.length_a   1.000
_cell.length_b   1.000
_cell.length_c   1.000
_cell.angle_alpha   90.00
_cell.angle_beta   90.00
_cell.angle_gamma   90.00
#
_symmetry.space_group_name_H-M   'P 1'
#
loop_
_entity.id
_entity.type
_entity.pdbx_description
1 polymer ?
#
loop_
_entity_poly.entity_id
_entity_poly.type
_entity_poly.pdbx_seq_one_letter_code
_entity_poly.pdbx_strand_id
1 'polypeptide(L)' 'MRHSEFWTAVEQVYGAALGRSLACDLVLAGTGCTAQEALARGVAPRQVWEALCEETNATETQRWVFREERRG' A
#
# COMPACT_ATOMS: atom_id res chain seq x y z
N MET A 1 -3.38 -7.61 6.96
CA MET A 1 -2.93 -6.22 6.87
C MET A 1 -3.87 -5.34 7.65
N ARG A 2 -3.43 -4.87 8.79
CA ARG A 2 -4.03 -3.78 9.55
C ARG A 2 -3.64 -2.44 8.92
N HIS A 3 -4.33 -1.38 9.30
CA HIS A 3 -4.04 -0.03 8.84
C HIS A 3 -2.60 0.41 9.13
N SER A 4 -2.10 0.12 10.33
CA SER A 4 -0.70 0.40 10.71
C SER A 4 0.31 -0.37 9.86
N GLU A 5 0.02 -1.65 9.59
CA GLU A 5 0.89 -2.51 8.76
C GLU A 5 0.99 -2.01 7.32
N PHE A 6 -0.08 -1.42 6.77
CA PHE A 6 -0.04 -0.76 5.46
C PHE A 6 0.96 0.40 5.46
N TRP A 7 0.87 1.30 6.44
CA TRP A 7 1.78 2.44 6.52
C TRP A 7 3.23 2.00 6.71
N THR A 8 3.48 1.01 7.56
CA THR A 8 4.80 0.42 7.72
C THR A 8 5.32 -0.18 6.41
N ALA A 9 4.51 -0.91 5.64
CA ALA A 9 4.92 -1.46 4.35
C ALA A 9 5.23 -0.36 3.32
N VAL A 10 4.41 0.69 3.26
CA VAL A 10 4.64 1.86 2.40
C VAL A 10 5.96 2.55 2.73
N GLU A 11 6.22 2.79 4.01
CA GLU A 11 7.47 3.41 4.48
C GLU A 11 8.69 2.54 4.19
N GLN A 12 8.59 1.22 4.38
CA GLN A 12 9.70 0.31 4.09
C GLN A 12 10.02 0.22 2.60
N VAL A 13 9.02 0.26 1.73
CA VAL A 13 9.21 0.08 0.28
C VAL A 13 9.59 1.37 -0.42
N TYR A 14 9.03 2.51 -0.01
CA TYR A 14 9.18 3.79 -0.71
C TYR A 14 9.85 4.88 0.14
N GLY A 15 10.08 4.64 1.43
CA GLY A 15 10.51 5.65 2.39
C GLY A 15 9.34 6.50 2.89
N ALA A 16 9.53 7.14 4.05
CA ALA A 16 8.46 7.89 4.71
C ALA A 16 7.92 9.08 3.90
N ALA A 17 8.80 9.87 3.29
CA ALA A 17 8.40 11.05 2.52
C ALA A 17 7.65 10.67 1.22
N LEU A 18 8.31 9.89 0.35
CA LEU A 18 7.73 9.48 -0.93
C LEU A 18 6.52 8.55 -0.74
N GLY A 19 6.59 7.63 0.22
CA GLY A 19 5.47 6.74 0.53
C GLY A 19 4.21 7.50 0.95
N ARG A 20 4.37 8.58 1.74
CA ARG A 20 3.25 9.44 2.11
C ARG A 20 2.67 10.19 0.91
N SER A 21 3.52 10.76 0.05
CA SER A 21 3.07 11.41 -1.19
C SER A 21 2.33 10.43 -2.11
N LEU A 22 2.87 9.25 -2.35
CA LEU A 22 2.20 8.21 -3.15
C LEU A 22 0.82 7.88 -2.58
N ALA A 23 0.71 7.71 -1.26
CA ALA A 23 -0.56 7.37 -0.64
C ALA A 23 -1.63 8.49 -0.71
N CYS A 24 -1.20 9.75 -0.80
CA CYS A 24 -2.11 10.91 -0.84
C CYS A 24 -2.41 11.39 -2.27
N ASP A 25 -1.49 11.20 -3.21
CA ASP A 25 -1.54 11.86 -4.52
C ASP A 25 -1.73 10.89 -5.69
N LEU A 26 -1.34 9.62 -5.54
CA LEU A 26 -1.48 8.61 -6.59
C LEU A 26 -2.88 8.01 -6.59
N VAL A 27 -3.64 8.22 -7.67
CA VAL A 27 -4.92 7.55 -7.89
C VAL A 27 -4.65 6.11 -8.33
N LEU A 28 -5.22 5.15 -7.58
CA LEU A 28 -5.03 3.73 -7.85
C LEU A 28 -6.12 3.22 -8.79
N ALA A 29 -5.73 2.69 -9.96
CA ALA A 29 -6.69 2.20 -10.95
C ALA A 29 -7.72 1.21 -10.38
N GLY A 30 -7.29 0.30 -9.49
CA GLY A 30 -8.15 -0.71 -8.86
C GLY A 30 -9.21 -0.19 -7.88
N THR A 31 -9.13 1.09 -7.44
CA THR A 31 -10.11 1.70 -6.53
C THR A 31 -10.69 3.02 -7.04
N GLY A 32 -10.11 3.59 -8.10
CA GLY A 32 -10.51 4.88 -8.67
C GLY A 32 -10.29 6.08 -7.74
N CYS A 33 -9.51 5.91 -6.68
CA CYS A 33 -9.17 6.95 -5.71
C CYS A 33 -7.76 6.72 -5.13
N THR A 34 -7.30 7.65 -4.32
CA THR A 34 -5.99 7.54 -3.66
C THR A 34 -5.99 6.49 -2.57
N ALA A 35 -4.81 6.01 -2.16
CA ALA A 35 -4.71 5.03 -1.08
C ALA A 35 -5.34 5.56 0.22
N GLN A 36 -5.09 6.84 0.55
CA GLN A 36 -5.67 7.47 1.73
C GLN A 36 -7.21 7.50 1.67
N GLU A 37 -7.80 7.85 0.52
CA GLU A 37 -9.25 7.88 0.35
C GLU A 37 -9.86 6.48 0.39
N ALA A 38 -9.22 5.50 -0.26
CA ALA A 38 -9.67 4.11 -0.25
C ALA A 38 -9.73 3.57 1.19
N LEU A 39 -8.68 3.80 1.96
CA LEU A 39 -8.62 3.45 3.38
C LEU A 39 -9.69 4.17 4.21
N ALA A 40 -9.90 5.47 4.00
CA ALA A 40 -10.94 6.24 4.69
C ALA A 40 -12.37 5.75 4.36
N ARG A 41 -12.58 5.22 3.15
CA ARG A 41 -13.85 4.58 2.73
C ARG A 41 -14.02 3.15 3.25
N GLY A 42 -13.05 2.63 4.00
CA GLY A 42 -13.10 1.28 4.58
C GLY A 42 -12.65 0.16 3.63
N VAL A 43 -12.00 0.50 2.51
CA VAL A 43 -11.38 -0.52 1.65
C VAL A 43 -10.29 -1.24 2.45
N ALA A 44 -10.25 -2.57 2.34
CA ALA A 44 -9.31 -3.38 3.09
C ALA A 44 -7.87 -2.94 2.77
N PRO A 45 -7.00 -2.69 3.78
CA PRO A 45 -5.64 -2.22 3.53
C PRO A 45 -4.84 -3.11 2.58
N ARG A 46 -5.10 -4.43 2.64
CA ARG A 46 -4.47 -5.40 1.75
C ARG A 46 -4.77 -5.14 0.28
N GLN A 47 -6.01 -4.80 -0.05
CA GLN A 47 -6.43 -4.48 -1.40
C GLN A 47 -5.81 -3.15 -1.85
N VAL A 48 -5.75 -2.16 -0.97
CA VAL A 48 -5.10 -0.87 -1.26
C VAL A 48 -3.61 -1.05 -1.55
N TRP A 49 -2.92 -1.89 -0.78
CA TRP A 49 -1.52 -2.23 -1.01
C TRP A 49 -1.29 -2.93 -2.35
N GLU A 50 -2.14 -3.89 -2.70
CA GLU A 50 -2.03 -4.61 -3.98
C GLU A 50 -2.19 -3.64 -5.16
N ALA A 51 -3.19 -2.76 -5.11
CA ALA A 51 -3.41 -1.73 -6.11
C ALA A 51 -2.25 -0.71 -6.17
N LEU A 52 -1.69 -0.31 -5.01
CA LEU A 52 -0.51 0.56 -4.96
C LEU A 52 0.71 -0.12 -5.61
N CYS A 53 0.97 -1.38 -5.28
CA CYS A 53 2.08 -2.14 -5.87
C CYS A 53 1.91 -2.42 -7.37
N GLU A 54 0.68 -2.49 -7.86
CA GLU A 54 0.40 -2.58 -9.30
C GLU A 54 0.72 -1.25 -9.98
N GLU A 55 0.17 -0.15 -9.48
CA GLU A 55 0.36 1.19 -10.05
C GLU A 55 1.83 1.64 -10.06
N THR A 56 2.58 1.35 -8.99
CA THR A 56 4.01 1.70 -8.90
C THR A 56 4.95 0.70 -9.58
N ASN A 57 4.40 -0.36 -10.20
CA ASN A 57 5.19 -1.46 -10.76
C ASN A 57 6.21 -2.04 -9.76
N ALA A 58 5.78 -2.21 -8.49
CA ALA A 58 6.64 -2.76 -7.45
C ALA A 58 7.23 -4.12 -7.89
N THR A 59 8.42 -4.45 -7.41
CA THR A 59 9.02 -5.78 -7.60
C THR A 59 8.35 -6.82 -6.71
N GLU A 60 8.56 -8.11 -6.99
CA GLU A 60 8.06 -9.18 -6.12
C GLU A 60 8.57 -9.01 -4.68
N THR A 61 9.87 -8.77 -4.49
CA THR A 61 10.47 -8.54 -3.16
C THR A 61 9.78 -7.42 -2.39
N GLN A 62 9.47 -6.31 -3.05
CA GLN A 62 8.72 -5.21 -2.43
C GLN A 62 7.30 -5.62 -2.04
N ARG A 63 6.63 -6.47 -2.83
CA ARG A 63 5.32 -7.03 -2.47
C ARG A 63 5.38 -8.04 -1.32
N TRP A 64 6.54 -8.65 -1.06
CA TRP A 64 6.74 -9.65 -0.01
C TRP A 64 6.93 -9.07 1.40
N VAL A 65 7.26 -7.78 1.52
CA VAL A 65 7.46 -7.06 2.80
C VAL A 65 6.35 -7.32 3.83
N PHE A 66 5.11 -7.57 3.37
CA PHE A 66 4.00 -7.91 4.25
C PHE A 66 3.53 -9.39 4.17
N ARG A 67 3.91 -10.15 3.14
CA ARG A 67 3.42 -11.54 2.96
C ARG A 67 4.04 -12.53 3.96
N GLU A 68 5.21 -12.26 4.52
CA GLU A 68 5.94 -13.20 5.40
C GLU A 68 5.39 -13.28 6.83
N GLU A 69 4.61 -12.31 7.30
CA GLU A 69 4.06 -12.28 8.68
C GLU A 69 2.90 -13.28 8.92
N ARG A 70 2.67 -14.22 7.99
CA ARG A 70 1.74 -15.36 8.15
C ARG A 70 2.44 -16.72 8.17
N ARG A 71 3.77 -16.76 8.32
CA ARG A 71 4.50 -18.00 8.60
C ARG A 71 4.81 -18.10 10.10
N GLY A 72 3.75 -18.25 10.89
CA GLY A 72 3.80 -18.80 12.25
C GLY A 72 3.41 -20.26 12.21
#